data_AF-A0AAF0PY94-F1
#
_entry.id   AF-A0AAF0PY94-F1
#
_cell.length_a   1.000
_cell.length_b   1.000
_cell.length_c   1.000
_cell.angle_alpha   90.00
_cell.angle_beta   90.00
_cell.angle_gamma   90.00
#
_symmetry.space_group_name_H-M   'P 1'
#
loop_
_entity.id
_entity.type
_entity.pdbx_description
1 polymer ?
#
loop_
_entity_poly.entity_id
_entity_poly.type
_entity_poly.pdbx_seq_one_letter_code
_entity_poly.pdbx_strand_id
1 'polypeptide(L)'
;MKNKIISSKLMLLLLLLLPLINCHGSYLDYTDALTKSILFFEGQRSGYLPQDQRMNWRGHSGLSDGWTVNVDLTGGYYDAGDNVKFNFPMAFTTTLLAWSVIEFGEIMPPAELRNALVAIRWSTDYLLKTVSQPDRIFVQVGDPVLDHNCWERPEDMDTARTVYTVDAPNPASDVAGETAAALAAASIAFRPSDPGYAETLLRTSTRVFDFADKNRGAYSDNLNIRDGVCPYYCDFDGYQASILDLIQTN
;
A
#
# COMPACT_ATOMS: atom_id res chain seq x y z
N MET A 1 -71.36 5.99 -22.97
CA MET A 1 -69.99 5.80 -23.45
C MET A 1 -69.67 6.91 -24.45
N LYS A 2 -68.80 7.88 -24.09
CA LYS A 2 -68.32 8.92 -25.01
C LYS A 2 -66.80 8.82 -25.08
N ASN A 3 -66.26 8.31 -26.18
CA ASN A 3 -64.82 8.32 -26.44
C ASN A 3 -64.39 9.78 -26.64
N LYS A 4 -63.72 10.35 -25.63
CA LYS A 4 -63.11 11.68 -25.75
C LYS A 4 -61.87 11.54 -26.64
N ILE A 5 -62.00 12.01 -27.88
CA ILE A 5 -60.86 12.23 -28.77
C ILE A 5 -59.98 13.30 -28.11
N ILE A 6 -58.78 12.90 -27.71
CA ILE A 6 -57.77 13.81 -27.18
C ILE A 6 -57.40 14.78 -28.30
N SER A 7 -57.57 16.08 -28.05
CA SER A 7 -57.27 17.14 -29.02
C SER A 7 -55.80 17.08 -29.46
N SER A 8 -55.54 17.19 -30.78
CA SER A 8 -54.19 17.25 -31.36
C SER A 8 -53.30 18.32 -30.69
N LYS A 9 -53.89 19.42 -30.21
CA LYS A 9 -53.18 20.46 -29.45
C LYS A 9 -52.76 20.00 -28.05
N LEU A 10 -53.54 19.13 -27.42
CA LEU A 10 -53.22 18.54 -26.11
C LEU A 10 -52.12 17.48 -26.23
N MET A 11 -52.07 16.77 -27.37
CA MET A 11 -50.99 15.83 -27.68
C MET A 11 -49.67 16.57 -27.96
N LEU A 12 -49.71 17.68 -28.70
CA LEU A 12 -48.54 18.54 -28.94
C LEU A 12 -48.01 19.17 -27.65
N LEU A 13 -48.90 19.58 -26.75
CA LEU A 13 -48.54 20.11 -25.44
C LEU A 13 -47.89 19.04 -24.54
N LEU A 14 -48.38 17.79 -24.59
CA LEU A 14 -47.75 16.66 -23.89
C LEU A 14 -46.35 16.32 -24.42
N LEU A 15 -46.15 16.47 -25.75
CA LEU A 15 -44.84 16.27 -26.40
C LEU A 15 -43.83 17.38 -26.07
N LEU A 16 -44.29 18.60 -25.83
CA LEU A 16 -43.47 19.74 -25.37
C LEU A 16 -43.21 19.72 -23.85
N LEU A 17 -44.03 18.97 -23.09
CA LEU A 17 -43.94 18.75 -21.64
C LEU A 17 -43.27 17.41 -21.27
N LEU A 18 -42.66 16.72 -22.23
CA LEU A 18 -41.55 15.82 -21.95
C LEU A 18 -40.32 16.72 -21.80
N PRO A 19 -40.02 17.30 -20.61
CA PRO A 19 -38.66 17.74 -20.41
C PRO A 19 -37.81 16.51 -20.71
N LEU A 20 -36.70 16.75 -21.40
CA LEU A 20 -35.57 15.84 -21.48
C LEU A 20 -35.50 15.07 -20.16
N ILE A 21 -36.02 13.84 -20.16
CA ILE A 21 -35.69 12.88 -19.13
C ILE A 21 -34.24 12.58 -19.49
N ASN A 22 -33.35 13.46 -19.03
CA ASN A 22 -31.97 13.11 -18.85
C ASN A 22 -32.04 11.99 -17.84
N CYS A 23 -32.16 10.78 -18.36
CA CYS A 23 -31.78 9.58 -17.67
C CYS A 23 -30.31 9.81 -17.34
N HIS A 24 -30.07 10.46 -16.19
CA HIS A 24 -28.76 10.46 -15.59
C HIS A 24 -28.60 8.99 -15.21
N GLY A 25 -28.09 8.19 -16.15
CA GLY A 25 -27.43 6.97 -15.78
C GLY A 25 -26.48 7.38 -14.67
N SER A 26 -26.59 6.72 -13.52
CA SER A 26 -25.68 6.89 -12.40
C SER A 26 -24.28 6.57 -12.92
N TYR A 27 -23.61 7.55 -13.52
CA TYR A 27 -22.25 7.40 -13.97
C TYR A 27 -21.43 7.42 -12.69
N LEU A 28 -20.76 6.30 -12.42
CA LEU A 28 -19.83 6.23 -11.30
C LEU A 28 -18.77 7.30 -11.51
N ASP A 29 -18.61 8.17 -10.52
CA ASP A 29 -17.55 9.17 -10.55
C ASP A 29 -16.23 8.50 -10.16
N TYR A 30 -15.53 7.98 -11.16
CA TYR A 30 -14.24 7.33 -10.96
C TYR A 30 -13.15 8.29 -10.48
N THR A 31 -13.32 9.60 -10.69
CA THR A 31 -12.37 10.61 -10.17
C THR A 31 -12.54 10.73 -8.66
N ASP A 32 -13.78 10.83 -8.18
CA ASP A 32 -14.08 10.82 -6.73
C ASP A 32 -13.66 9.48 -6.08
N ALA A 33 -13.91 8.36 -6.75
CA ALA A 33 -13.47 7.05 -6.27
C ALA A 33 -11.94 6.94 -6.15
N LEU A 34 -11.20 7.38 -7.16
CA LEU A 34 -9.73 7.42 -7.14
C LEU A 34 -9.21 8.33 -6.01
N THR A 35 -9.78 9.53 -5.89
CA THR A 35 -9.40 10.51 -4.86
C THR A 35 -9.55 9.90 -3.45
N LYS A 36 -10.68 9.25 -3.19
CA LYS A 36 -10.94 8.58 -1.90
C LYS A 36 -10.05 7.36 -1.67
N SER A 37 -9.76 6.59 -2.72
CA SER A 37 -8.83 5.46 -2.66
C SER A 37 -7.42 5.91 -2.27
N ILE A 38 -6.91 7.00 -2.85
CA ILE A 38 -5.59 7.53 -2.47
C ILE A 38 -5.63 8.13 -1.07
N LEU A 39 -6.72 8.81 -0.70
CA LEU A 39 -6.90 9.39 0.64
C LEU A 39 -6.93 8.32 1.74
N PHE A 40 -7.42 7.11 1.45
CA PHE A 40 -7.40 5.98 2.39
C PHE A 40 -5.97 5.68 2.89
N PHE A 41 -4.95 5.75 2.03
CA PHE A 41 -3.57 5.54 2.45
C PHE A 41 -3.10 6.55 3.50
N GLU A 42 -3.54 7.82 3.46
CA GLU A 42 -3.24 8.77 4.54
C GLU A 42 -3.83 8.35 5.88
N GLY A 43 -5.00 7.71 5.84
CA GLY A 43 -5.67 7.12 6.99
C GLY A 43 -4.92 5.93 7.59
N GLN A 44 -4.00 5.29 6.85
CA GLN A 44 -3.23 4.12 7.28
C GLN A 44 -1.81 4.44 7.73
N ARG A 45 -1.32 5.69 7.59
CA ARG A 45 0.07 6.03 7.90
C ARG A 45 0.42 5.78 9.36
N SER A 46 1.55 5.14 9.63
CA SER A 46 2.19 5.06 10.95
C SER A 46 3.36 6.04 11.05
N GLY A 47 3.78 6.42 12.26
CA GLY A 47 4.91 7.33 12.50
C GLY A 47 4.54 8.81 12.60
N TYR A 48 5.51 9.67 12.31
CA TYR A 48 5.34 11.13 12.31
C TYR A 48 4.60 11.61 11.07
N LEU A 49 3.28 11.76 11.17
CA LEU A 49 2.44 12.34 10.11
C LEU A 49 2.92 13.73 9.64
N PRO A 50 2.86 14.02 8.33
CA PRO A 50 3.27 15.32 7.81
C PRO A 50 2.22 16.39 8.13
N GLN A 51 2.67 17.65 8.28
CA GLN A 51 1.79 18.77 8.66
C GLN A 51 0.68 19.04 7.63
N ASP A 52 0.92 18.71 6.36
CA ASP A 52 0.00 18.90 5.25
C ASP A 52 -0.87 17.66 4.96
N GLN A 53 -0.91 16.68 5.87
CA GLN A 53 -1.84 15.54 5.78
C GLN A 53 -3.31 16.02 5.75
N ARG A 54 -4.11 15.41 4.86
CA ARG A 54 -5.53 15.72 4.66
C ARG A 54 -6.43 14.99 5.65
N MET A 55 -6.07 13.77 6.07
CA MET A 55 -6.77 13.02 7.12
C MET A 55 -6.46 13.55 8.51
N ASN A 56 -7.21 14.58 8.95
CA ASN A 56 -6.99 15.34 10.19
C ASN A 56 -7.44 14.65 11.49
N TRP A 57 -8.13 13.51 11.40
CA TRP A 57 -8.53 12.71 12.56
C TRP A 57 -7.45 11.71 13.00
N ARG A 58 -6.38 11.53 12.20
CA ARG A 58 -5.18 10.75 12.53
C ARG A 58 -4.11 11.61 13.20
N GLY A 59 -3.35 11.03 14.11
CA GLY A 59 -2.22 11.64 14.80
C GLY A 59 -0.93 10.81 14.70
N HIS A 60 0.14 11.33 15.30
CA HIS A 60 1.42 10.61 15.37
C HIS A 60 1.28 9.32 16.19
N SER A 61 1.81 8.21 15.69
CA SER A 61 1.68 6.89 16.31
C SER A 61 2.89 6.00 16.04
N GLY A 62 3.09 4.92 16.80
CA GLY A 62 4.19 3.97 16.56
C GLY A 62 5.59 4.61 16.61
N LEU A 63 5.77 5.64 17.46
CA LEU A 63 6.98 6.47 17.48
C LEU A 63 8.22 5.77 18.04
N SER A 64 8.02 4.61 18.69
CA SER A 64 9.07 3.78 19.26
C SER A 64 9.41 2.56 18.40
N ASP A 65 8.87 2.45 17.18
CA ASP A 65 9.10 1.33 16.29
C ASP A 65 10.60 1.15 16.01
N GLY A 66 11.14 -0.02 16.36
CA GLY A 66 12.55 -0.36 16.17
C GLY A 66 13.48 -0.08 17.36
N TRP A 67 13.03 0.62 18.41
CA TRP A 67 13.90 1.00 19.53
C TRP A 67 14.49 -0.19 20.27
N THR A 68 13.74 -1.28 20.42
CA THR A 68 14.17 -2.51 21.12
C THR A 68 15.32 -3.22 20.42
N VAL A 69 15.52 -2.96 19.13
CA VAL A 69 16.60 -3.51 18.29
C VAL A 69 17.54 -2.42 17.76
N ASN A 70 17.50 -1.24 18.37
CA ASN A 70 18.37 -0.10 18.08
C ASN A 70 18.36 0.34 16.59
N VAL A 71 17.17 0.35 15.98
CA VAL A 71 16.94 0.92 14.64
C VAL A 71 15.73 1.85 14.63
N ASP A 72 15.66 2.73 13.64
CA ASP A 72 14.43 3.48 13.36
C ASP A 72 13.58 2.67 12.37
N LEU A 73 12.43 2.20 12.83
CA LEU A 73 11.41 1.57 11.99
C LEU A 73 10.10 2.37 12.02
N THR A 74 10.12 3.65 12.41
CA THR A 74 8.93 4.52 12.31
C THR A 74 8.55 4.78 10.86
N GLY A 75 7.26 5.02 10.59
CA GLY A 75 6.74 5.20 9.23
C GLY A 75 5.96 3.99 8.71
N GLY A 76 5.70 3.96 7.40
CA GLY A 76 4.99 2.88 6.74
C GLY A 76 3.48 2.93 6.96
N TYR A 77 2.79 1.85 6.58
CA TYR A 77 1.34 1.73 6.71
C TYR A 77 0.97 0.66 7.74
N TYR A 78 -0.08 0.91 8.51
CA TYR A 78 -0.81 -0.16 9.19
C TYR A 78 -1.55 -1.00 8.16
N ASP A 79 -1.57 -2.31 8.38
CA ASP A 79 -2.00 -3.27 7.36
C ASP A 79 -3.49 -3.17 7.04
N ALA A 80 -4.35 -3.20 8.05
CA ALA A 80 -5.79 -3.23 7.86
C ALA A 80 -6.53 -2.33 8.86
N GLY A 81 -7.38 -2.92 9.70
CA GLY A 81 -8.03 -2.23 10.83
C GLY A 81 -7.26 -2.37 12.14
N ASP A 82 -6.09 -3.01 12.09
CA ASP A 82 -5.17 -3.26 13.18
C ASP A 82 -4.01 -2.25 13.14
N ASN A 83 -3.08 -2.30 14.10
CA ASN A 83 -1.91 -1.43 14.12
C ASN A 83 -0.59 -2.19 13.90
N VAL A 84 -0.66 -3.40 13.35
CA VAL A 84 0.51 -4.18 12.93
C VAL A 84 0.99 -3.69 11.57
N LYS A 85 2.32 -3.71 11.38
CA LYS A 85 2.96 -3.45 10.09
C LYS A 85 3.46 -4.77 9.52
N PHE A 86 2.65 -5.41 8.68
CA PHE A 86 3.05 -6.59 7.92
C PHE A 86 3.74 -6.15 6.63
N ASN A 87 5.05 -6.41 6.51
CA ASN A 87 5.80 -5.83 5.40
C ASN A 87 5.54 -6.53 4.06
N PHE A 88 5.13 -7.80 4.07
CA PHE A 88 4.81 -8.52 2.83
C PHE A 88 3.61 -7.92 2.07
N PRO A 89 2.41 -7.78 2.66
CA PRO A 89 1.29 -7.09 2.01
C PRO A 89 1.55 -5.59 1.78
N MET A 90 2.33 -4.93 2.64
CA MET A 90 2.72 -3.54 2.42
C MET A 90 3.59 -3.38 1.16
N ALA A 91 4.58 -4.25 0.97
CA ALA A 91 5.42 -4.27 -0.22
C ALA A 91 4.57 -4.54 -1.47
N PHE A 92 3.70 -5.56 -1.44
CA PHE A 92 2.77 -5.85 -2.53
C PHE A 92 1.88 -4.66 -2.91
N THR A 93 1.29 -4.01 -1.90
CA THR A 93 0.47 -2.81 -2.08
C THR A 93 1.27 -1.68 -2.71
N THR A 94 2.54 -1.53 -2.34
CA THR A 94 3.45 -0.52 -2.90
C THR A 94 3.79 -0.82 -4.35
N THR A 95 4.06 -2.10 -4.69
CA THR A 95 4.27 -2.55 -6.06
C THR A 95 3.08 -2.20 -6.93
N LEU A 96 1.86 -2.53 -6.51
CA LEU A 96 0.64 -2.23 -7.28
C LEU A 96 0.35 -0.73 -7.39
N LEU A 97 0.57 0.05 -6.33
CA LEU A 97 0.43 1.51 -6.41
C LEU A 97 1.42 2.11 -7.42
N ALA A 98 2.69 1.69 -7.35
CA ALA A 98 3.71 2.14 -8.30
C ALA A 98 3.37 1.71 -9.73
N TRP A 99 2.93 0.47 -9.93
CA TRP A 99 2.48 -0.03 -11.23
C TRP A 99 1.31 0.79 -11.77
N SER A 100 0.34 1.15 -10.93
CA SER A 100 -0.78 2.01 -11.35
C SER A 100 -0.32 3.37 -11.88
N VAL A 101 0.71 3.97 -11.28
CA VAL A 101 1.30 5.23 -11.73
C VAL A 101 2.08 5.04 -13.04
N ILE A 102 2.79 3.93 -13.19
CA ILE A 102 3.53 3.61 -14.42
C ILE A 102 2.55 3.46 -15.61
N GLU A 103 1.47 2.71 -15.44
CA GLU A 103 0.52 2.42 -16.53
C GLU A 103 -0.43 3.58 -16.81
N PHE A 104 -0.92 4.25 -15.76
CA PHE A 104 -2.05 5.18 -15.88
C PHE A 104 -1.71 6.61 -15.46
N GLY A 105 -0.47 6.89 -15.05
CA GLY A 105 -0.07 8.20 -14.54
C GLY A 105 -0.32 9.35 -15.51
N GLU A 106 -0.19 9.13 -16.82
CA GLU A 106 -0.44 10.16 -17.85
C GLU A 106 -1.92 10.61 -17.91
N ILE A 107 -2.85 9.72 -17.55
CA ILE A 107 -4.30 10.00 -17.57
C ILE A 107 -4.86 10.32 -16.18
N MET A 108 -4.06 10.18 -15.11
CA MET A 108 -4.46 10.58 -13.77
C MET A 108 -4.59 12.11 -13.68
N PRO A 109 -5.60 12.62 -12.96
CA PRO A 109 -5.64 14.05 -12.61
C PRO A 109 -4.31 14.46 -11.96
N PRO A 110 -3.69 15.60 -12.33
CA PRO A 110 -2.35 15.97 -11.85
C PRO A 110 -2.20 16.01 -10.33
N ALA A 111 -3.27 16.41 -9.61
CA ALA A 111 -3.29 16.39 -8.16
C ALA A 111 -3.27 14.96 -7.60
N GLU A 112 -4.00 14.02 -8.22
CA GLU A 112 -4.04 12.63 -7.79
C GLU A 112 -2.77 11.86 -8.17
N LEU A 113 -2.16 12.16 -9.32
CA LEU A 113 -0.82 11.64 -9.63
C LEU A 113 0.19 12.04 -8.55
N ARG A 114 0.16 13.31 -8.11
CA ARG A 114 1.00 13.77 -7.00
C ARG A 114 0.68 13.04 -5.70
N ASN A 115 -0.60 12.88 -5.35
CA ASN A 115 -1.00 12.21 -4.12
C ASN A 115 -0.61 10.71 -4.14
N ALA A 116 -0.74 10.04 -5.28
CA ALA A 116 -0.32 8.65 -5.46
C ALA A 116 1.20 8.50 -5.30
N LEU A 117 1.99 9.40 -5.90
CA LEU A 117 3.45 9.43 -5.69
C LEU A 117 3.80 9.70 -4.22
N VAL A 118 3.10 10.58 -3.51
CA VAL A 118 3.31 10.78 -2.06
C VAL A 118 2.97 9.50 -1.27
N ALA A 119 1.89 8.79 -1.64
CA ALA A 119 1.52 7.52 -1.00
C ALA A 119 2.57 6.43 -1.22
N ILE A 120 3.12 6.30 -2.44
CA ILE A 120 4.21 5.37 -2.76
C ILE A 120 5.45 5.73 -1.94
N ARG A 121 5.85 7.01 -1.92
CA ARG A 121 7.04 7.48 -1.18
C ARG A 121 6.95 7.13 0.30
N TRP A 122 5.79 7.31 0.92
CA TRP A 122 5.58 7.01 2.34
C TRP A 122 5.91 5.55 2.67
N SER A 123 5.52 4.62 1.79
CA SER A 123 5.85 3.21 1.94
C SER A 123 7.31 2.93 1.64
N THR A 124 7.85 3.45 0.53
CA THR A 124 9.23 3.15 0.14
C THR A 124 10.25 3.73 1.10
N ASP A 125 9.99 4.89 1.72
CA ASP A 125 10.84 5.44 2.77
C ASP A 125 10.91 4.50 3.99
N TYR A 126 9.81 3.82 4.32
CA TYR A 126 9.81 2.79 5.37
C TYR A 126 10.46 1.49 4.90
N LEU A 127 10.16 0.98 3.70
CA LEU A 127 10.77 -0.24 3.16
C LEU A 127 12.30 -0.11 3.01
N LEU A 128 12.83 1.08 2.72
CA LEU A 128 14.27 1.32 2.75
C LEU A 128 14.89 1.10 4.14
N LYS A 129 14.15 1.42 5.22
CA LYS A 129 14.58 1.16 6.61
C LYS A 129 14.58 -0.34 6.91
N THR A 130 13.58 -1.08 6.41
CA THR A 130 13.42 -2.53 6.69
C THR A 130 14.51 -3.40 6.05
N VAL A 131 15.28 -2.85 5.11
CA VAL A 131 16.42 -3.52 4.45
C VAL A 131 17.72 -2.75 4.64
N SER A 132 17.79 -1.88 5.65
CA SER A 132 18.95 -0.99 5.86
C SER A 132 20.23 -1.73 6.27
N GLN A 133 20.10 -2.90 6.89
CA GLN A 133 21.22 -3.72 7.38
C GLN A 133 21.57 -4.83 6.38
N PRO A 134 22.86 -5.12 6.14
CA PRO A 134 23.25 -6.25 5.30
C PRO A 134 22.84 -7.57 5.97
N ASP A 135 22.52 -8.57 5.14
CA ASP A 135 22.19 -9.94 5.58
C ASP A 135 21.00 -10.05 6.55
N ARG A 136 20.16 -9.01 6.63
CA ARG A 136 18.97 -8.95 7.48
C ARG A 136 17.83 -8.23 6.77
N ILE A 137 16.61 -8.72 6.96
CA ILE A 137 15.37 -8.02 6.62
C ILE A 137 14.45 -7.95 7.84
N PHE A 138 13.91 -6.76 8.11
CA PHE A 138 12.82 -6.56 9.05
C PHE A 138 11.51 -6.87 8.33
N VAL A 139 10.70 -7.78 8.86
CA VAL A 139 9.50 -8.30 8.17
C VAL A 139 8.19 -7.87 8.81
N GLN A 140 8.22 -7.48 10.09
CA GLN A 140 7.03 -7.03 10.80
C GLN A 140 7.38 -6.16 12.02
N VAL A 141 6.47 -5.23 12.33
CA VAL A 141 6.48 -4.47 13.60
C VAL A 141 5.09 -4.51 14.23
N GLY A 142 5.00 -4.99 15.47
CA GLY A 142 3.75 -5.25 16.19
C GLY A 142 3.56 -6.73 16.48
N ASP A 143 3.28 -7.07 17.75
CA ASP A 143 2.77 -8.40 18.10
C ASP A 143 1.28 -8.47 17.72
N PRO A 144 0.89 -9.34 16.78
CA PRO A 144 -0.47 -9.30 16.25
C PRO A 144 -1.50 -9.87 17.23
N VAL A 145 -1.10 -10.76 18.14
CA VAL A 145 -2.03 -11.31 19.13
C VAL A 145 -2.38 -10.22 20.14
N LEU A 146 -1.38 -9.48 20.63
CA LEU A 146 -1.63 -8.39 21.56
C LEU A 146 -2.37 -7.23 20.90
N ASP A 147 -1.98 -6.86 19.68
CA ASP A 147 -2.64 -5.81 18.91
C ASP A 147 -4.12 -6.14 18.64
N HIS A 148 -4.42 -7.35 18.15
CA HIS A 148 -5.80 -7.74 17.81
C HIS A 148 -6.70 -8.00 19.02
N ASN A 149 -6.11 -8.22 20.20
CA ASN A 149 -6.86 -8.30 21.46
C ASN A 149 -7.23 -6.92 22.02
N CYS A 150 -6.69 -5.84 21.45
CA CYS A 150 -6.96 -4.47 21.86
C CYS A 150 -7.74 -3.71 20.77
N TRP A 151 -8.78 -2.97 21.17
CA TRP A 151 -9.47 -2.05 20.28
C TRP A 151 -9.15 -0.61 20.69
N GLU A 152 -8.13 -0.04 20.05
CA GLU A 152 -7.60 1.26 20.42
C GLU A 152 -7.18 2.09 19.20
N ARG A 153 -7.01 3.39 19.44
CA ARG A 153 -6.45 4.28 18.42
C ARG A 153 -4.95 4.03 18.31
N PRO A 154 -4.35 4.10 17.11
CA PRO A 154 -2.90 3.94 16.96
C PRO A 154 -2.10 4.94 17.80
N GLU A 155 -2.65 6.12 18.06
CA GLU A 155 -2.02 7.17 18.87
C GLU A 155 -1.96 6.83 20.38
N ASP A 156 -2.78 5.89 20.85
CA ASP A 156 -2.87 5.51 22.26
C ASP A 156 -2.26 4.13 22.55
N MET A 157 -1.67 3.45 21.55
CA MET A 157 -1.17 2.07 21.68
C MET A 157 -0.28 1.86 22.90
N ASP A 158 -0.65 0.91 23.74
CA ASP A 158 0.17 0.41 24.85
C ASP A 158 0.61 -1.06 24.68
N THR A 159 0.21 -1.69 23.58
CA THR A 159 0.60 -3.06 23.21
C THR A 159 2.07 -3.17 22.79
N ALA A 160 2.65 -4.36 22.92
CA ALA A 160 4.05 -4.58 22.57
C ALA A 160 4.27 -4.47 21.06
N ARG A 161 5.14 -3.54 20.65
CA ARG A 161 5.53 -3.34 19.24
C ARG A 161 6.76 -4.15 18.85
N THR A 162 6.66 -5.48 19.01
CA THR A 162 7.72 -6.45 18.72
C THR A 162 8.21 -6.33 17.28
N VAL A 163 9.52 -6.40 17.08
CA VAL A 163 10.14 -6.37 15.75
C VAL A 163 10.54 -7.78 15.35
N TYR A 164 10.05 -8.23 14.21
CA TYR A 164 10.38 -9.53 13.65
C TYR A 164 11.38 -9.38 12.51
N THR A 165 12.42 -10.20 12.53
CA THR A 165 13.53 -10.15 11.57
C THR A 165 13.87 -11.53 11.04
N VAL A 166 14.32 -11.57 9.79
CA VAL A 166 14.99 -12.73 9.21
C VAL A 166 16.44 -12.34 8.90
N ASP A 167 17.36 -13.13 9.45
CA ASP A 167 18.80 -13.02 9.25
C ASP A 167 19.27 -14.13 8.31
N ALA A 168 20.18 -13.83 7.38
CA ALA A 168 20.87 -14.89 6.63
C ALA A 168 21.57 -15.87 7.61
N PRO A 169 21.62 -17.18 7.31
CA PRO A 169 21.22 -17.81 6.05
C PRO A 169 19.74 -18.26 6.01
N ASN A 170 18.90 -17.76 6.92
CA ASN A 170 17.51 -18.15 6.96
C ASN A 170 16.74 -17.60 5.74
N PRO A 171 15.78 -18.37 5.19
CA PRO A 171 15.11 -17.99 3.95
C PRO A 171 14.07 -16.89 4.13
N ALA A 172 13.91 -16.02 3.14
CA ALA A 172 12.87 -14.97 3.11
C ALA A 172 12.63 -14.43 1.69
N SER A 173 12.66 -15.32 0.69
CA SER A 173 12.59 -14.96 -0.72
C SER A 173 11.33 -14.21 -1.12
N ASP A 174 10.20 -14.56 -0.52
CA ASP A 174 8.89 -13.97 -0.77
C ASP A 174 8.85 -12.49 -0.35
N VAL A 175 8.98 -12.21 0.94
CA VAL A 175 8.93 -10.85 1.49
C VAL A 175 10.09 -9.98 0.98
N ALA A 176 11.29 -10.55 0.82
CA ALA A 176 12.42 -9.81 0.26
C ALA A 176 12.24 -9.58 -1.25
N GLY A 177 11.77 -10.57 -2.00
CA GLY A 177 11.45 -10.43 -3.43
C GLY A 177 10.40 -9.37 -3.68
N GLU A 178 9.30 -9.39 -2.92
CA GLU A 178 8.24 -8.39 -3.04
C GLU A 178 8.71 -6.99 -2.60
N THR A 179 9.54 -6.91 -1.56
CA THR A 179 10.19 -5.63 -1.19
C THR A 179 11.07 -5.11 -2.32
N ALA A 180 11.83 -5.99 -2.98
CA ALA A 180 12.64 -5.61 -4.13
C ALA A 180 11.77 -5.17 -5.31
N ALA A 181 10.64 -5.84 -5.58
CA ALA A 181 9.67 -5.46 -6.61
C ALA A 181 9.06 -4.09 -6.34
N ALA A 182 8.63 -3.82 -5.10
CA ALA A 182 8.09 -2.54 -4.68
C ALA A 182 9.08 -1.39 -4.92
N LEU A 183 10.34 -1.58 -4.51
CA LEU A 183 11.40 -0.59 -4.70
C LEU A 183 11.74 -0.41 -6.20
N ALA A 184 11.78 -1.48 -6.99
CA ALA A 184 12.03 -1.42 -8.42
C ALA A 184 10.91 -0.66 -9.16
N ALA A 185 9.64 -1.02 -8.95
CA ALA A 185 8.50 -0.36 -9.56
C ALA A 185 8.44 1.12 -9.15
N ALA A 186 8.62 1.42 -7.87
CA ALA A 186 8.68 2.81 -7.41
C ALA A 186 9.85 3.58 -8.05
N SER A 187 10.99 2.95 -8.30
CA SER A 187 12.10 3.60 -9.01
C SER A 187 11.71 4.09 -10.41
N ILE A 188 10.86 3.33 -11.12
CA ILE A 188 10.35 3.71 -12.43
C ILE A 188 9.36 4.88 -12.28
N ALA A 189 8.41 4.77 -11.34
CA ALA A 189 7.40 5.81 -11.09
C ALA A 189 8.02 7.16 -10.68
N PHE A 190 9.11 7.16 -9.91
CA PHE A 190 9.79 8.40 -9.49
C PHE A 190 10.82 8.92 -10.49
N ARG A 191 11.28 8.12 -11.45
CA ARG A 191 12.35 8.52 -12.39
C ARG A 191 12.12 9.88 -13.05
N PRO A 192 10.90 10.26 -13.48
CA PRO A 192 10.66 11.57 -14.09
C PRO A 192 10.69 12.76 -13.11
N SER A 193 10.38 12.54 -11.83
CA SER A 193 10.16 13.62 -10.85
C SER A 193 11.26 13.73 -9.78
N ASP A 194 11.90 12.62 -9.43
CA ASP A 194 13.02 12.55 -8.48
C ASP A 194 14.00 11.43 -8.90
N PRO A 195 14.89 11.71 -9.86
CA PRO A 195 15.84 10.71 -10.37
C PRO A 195 16.86 10.26 -9.31
N GLY A 196 17.18 11.10 -8.31
CA GLY A 196 18.11 10.74 -7.24
C GLY A 196 17.50 9.72 -6.27
N TYR A 197 16.23 9.90 -5.93
CA TYR A 197 15.49 8.91 -5.16
C TYR A 197 15.26 7.63 -5.95
N ALA A 198 14.88 7.73 -7.23
CA ALA A 198 14.74 6.57 -8.11
C ALA A 198 16.01 5.70 -8.15
N GLU A 199 17.19 6.30 -8.27
CA GLU A 199 18.46 5.56 -8.24
C GLU A 199 18.70 4.86 -6.88
N THR A 200 18.35 5.53 -5.78
CA THR A 200 18.45 4.94 -4.43
C THR A 200 17.54 3.71 -4.29
N LEU A 201 16.31 3.80 -4.79
CA LEU A 201 15.35 2.71 -4.79
C LEU A 201 15.85 1.53 -5.64
N LEU A 202 16.28 1.79 -6.88
CA LEU A 202 16.74 0.75 -7.80
C LEU A 202 17.98 0.01 -7.25
N ARG A 203 19.00 0.75 -6.80
CA ARG A 203 20.20 0.15 -6.20
C ARG A 203 19.85 -0.72 -4.98
N THR A 204 18.92 -0.25 -4.15
CA THR A 204 18.49 -1.03 -2.98
C THR A 204 17.70 -2.27 -3.40
N SER A 205 16.79 -2.14 -4.37
CA SER A 205 16.04 -3.26 -4.96
C SER A 205 16.97 -4.38 -5.43
N THR A 206 18.00 -4.06 -6.22
CA THR A 206 18.97 -5.08 -6.70
C THR A 206 19.63 -5.82 -5.54
N ARG A 207 20.08 -5.11 -4.49
CA ARG A 207 20.69 -5.73 -3.31
C ARG A 207 19.71 -6.63 -2.56
N VAL A 208 18.46 -6.22 -2.42
CA VAL A 208 17.42 -7.00 -1.72
C VAL A 208 17.02 -8.23 -2.54
N PHE A 209 16.95 -8.11 -3.86
CA PHE A 209 16.74 -9.25 -4.75
C PHE A 209 17.88 -10.27 -4.64
N ASP A 210 19.13 -9.83 -4.58
CA ASP A 210 20.28 -10.72 -4.35
C ASP A 210 20.16 -11.47 -3.01
N PHE A 211 19.65 -10.81 -1.96
CA PHE A 211 19.38 -11.47 -0.67
C PHE A 211 18.27 -12.51 -0.81
N ALA A 212 17.19 -12.17 -1.51
CA ALA A 212 16.05 -13.05 -1.76
C ALA A 212 16.45 -14.31 -2.56
N ASP A 213 17.29 -14.15 -3.59
CA ASP A 213 17.74 -15.26 -4.45
C ASP A 213 18.75 -16.18 -3.75
N LYS A 214 19.61 -15.63 -2.89
CA LYS A 214 20.59 -16.41 -2.12
C LYS A 214 19.97 -17.20 -0.97
N ASN A 215 18.93 -16.67 -0.32
CA ASN A 215 18.30 -17.26 0.85
C ASN A 215 16.90 -17.81 0.49
N ARG A 216 16.88 -18.91 -0.28
CA ARG A 216 15.65 -19.44 -0.90
C ARG A 216 14.67 -20.11 0.06
N GLY A 217 13.44 -19.60 0.12
CA GLY A 217 12.34 -20.17 0.89
C GLY A 217 11.39 -19.10 1.42
N ALA A 218 10.29 -19.53 2.03
CA ALA A 218 9.29 -18.63 2.60
C ALA A 218 9.78 -17.99 3.91
N TYR A 219 9.53 -16.70 4.12
CA TYR A 219 9.87 -16.05 5.39
C TYR A 219 9.05 -16.65 6.56
N SER A 220 7.83 -17.12 6.29
CA SER A 220 6.96 -17.72 7.31
C SER A 220 7.38 -19.11 7.79
N ASP A 221 8.38 -19.73 7.15
CA ASP A 221 8.94 -21.02 7.59
C ASP A 221 9.94 -20.87 8.75
N ASN A 222 10.36 -19.63 9.04
CA ASN A 222 11.27 -19.33 10.14
C ASN A 222 10.59 -19.47 11.50
N LEU A 223 10.97 -20.50 12.26
CA LEU A 223 10.35 -20.86 13.55
C LEU A 223 10.33 -19.71 14.57
N ASN A 224 11.33 -18.82 14.55
CA ASN A 224 11.45 -17.70 15.49
C ASN A 224 10.48 -16.54 15.21
N ILE A 225 9.93 -16.46 14.00
CA ILE A 225 8.95 -15.41 13.63
C ILE A 225 7.58 -15.97 13.25
N ARG A 226 7.48 -17.28 13.00
CA ARG A 226 6.28 -17.95 12.49
C ARG A 226 5.03 -17.61 13.28
N ASP A 227 5.09 -17.63 14.61
CA ASP A 227 3.94 -17.36 15.48
C ASP A 227 3.44 -15.90 15.39
N GLY A 228 4.29 -14.98 14.94
CA GLY A 228 3.93 -13.57 14.73
C GLY A 228 3.48 -13.24 13.30
N VAL A 229 3.86 -14.05 12.30
CA VAL A 229 3.54 -13.76 10.88
C VAL A 229 2.42 -14.67 10.35
N CYS A 230 2.32 -15.89 10.88
CA CYS A 230 1.27 -16.87 10.58
C CYS A 230 0.34 -17.00 11.79
N PRO A 231 -1.00 -17.06 11.59
CA PRO A 231 -1.70 -17.38 10.33
C PRO A 231 -2.05 -16.17 9.45
N TYR A 232 -1.52 -14.97 9.74
CA TYR A 232 -1.94 -13.72 9.09
C TYR A 232 -1.52 -13.65 7.61
N TYR A 233 -0.21 -13.66 7.34
CA TYR A 233 0.34 -13.54 5.99
C TYR A 233 1.40 -14.60 5.74
N CYS A 234 0.98 -15.88 5.76
CA CYS A 234 1.85 -16.99 5.39
C CYS A 234 2.09 -17.04 3.87
N ASP A 235 3.23 -17.62 3.48
CA ASP A 235 3.39 -18.09 2.10
C ASP A 235 2.59 -19.38 1.90
N PHE A 236 1.47 -19.29 1.18
CA PHE A 236 0.64 -20.44 0.81
C PHE A 236 0.89 -20.92 -0.62
N ASP A 237 1.45 -20.06 -1.48
CA ASP A 237 1.54 -20.27 -2.93
C ASP A 237 2.98 -20.57 -3.41
N GLY A 238 3.98 -20.36 -2.55
CA GLY A 238 5.38 -20.61 -2.82
C GLY A 238 6.13 -19.35 -3.26
N TYR A 239 7.28 -19.11 -2.65
CA TYR A 239 8.18 -17.97 -2.92
C TYR A 239 8.66 -17.78 -4.36
N GLN A 240 8.42 -18.75 -5.26
CA GLN A 240 8.90 -18.66 -6.65
C GLN A 240 8.26 -17.49 -7.40
N ALA A 241 6.99 -17.16 -7.11
CA ALA A 241 6.29 -16.05 -7.76
C ALA A 241 6.98 -14.71 -7.48
N SER A 242 7.37 -14.46 -6.23
CA SER A 242 8.03 -13.22 -5.79
C SER A 242 9.44 -13.02 -6.38
N ILE A 243 10.10 -14.11 -6.83
CA ILE A 243 11.38 -14.03 -7.56
C ILE A 243 11.15 -13.81 -9.06
N LEU A 244 10.03 -14.30 -9.62
CA LEU A 244 9.70 -14.21 -11.05
C LEU A 244 9.23 -12.82 -11.49
N ASP A 245 8.52 -12.08 -10.63
CA ASP A 245 7.97 -10.74 -10.96
C ASP A 245 9.05 -9.70 -11.33
N LEU A 246 10.31 -9.92 -10.89
CA LEU A 246 11.44 -9.05 -11.21
C LEU A 246 12.12 -9.37 -12.55
N ILE A 247 11.85 -10.51 -13.18
CA ILE A 247 12.43 -10.88 -14.48
C ILE A 247 11.69 -10.21 -15.64
N GLN A 248 10.41 -9.85 -15.46
CA GLN A 248 9.59 -9.23 -16.51
C GLN A 248 9.66 -7.69 -16.57
N THR A 249 10.33 -7.05 -15.62
CA THR A 249 10.43 -5.58 -15.51
C THR A 249 11.75 -4.98 -16.01
N ASN A 250 12.64 -5.80 -16.59
CA ASN A 250 13.89 -5.37 -17.26
C ASN A 250 13.77 -5.37 -18.79
#